data_AF-A0A1V6SBE2-F1
#
_entry.id   AF-A0A1V6SBE2-F1
#
_cell.length_a   1.000
_cell.length_b   1.000
_cell.length_c   1.000
_cell.angle_alpha   90.00
_cell.angle_beta   90.00
_cell.angle_gamma   90.00
#
_symmetry.space_group_name_H-M   'P 1'
#
loop_
_entity.id
_entity.type
_entity.pdbx_description
1 polymer ?
#
loop_
_entity_poly.entity_id
_entity_poly.type
_entity_poly.pdbx_seq_one_letter_code
_entity_poly.pdbx_strand_id
1 'polypeptide(L)'
;MFSEQNIPKALQERLARAISRGFTRDYQDEKEKEGNTVCHPELAPATLEKYNRTVDNWALWRISRNESTDPNFPNLPVPTPELLKLFAEFYIKSCKKVPSQQSACNHFTSFTSKWERETSQSLPKEVKDDVLNHLSFHLKWSKERGSLIRWVTIDPEFLKGWRYRDDTTLPKNWFREHPVLGMSFVFWVIVHGVADGAFKGLATVTEVLAAKPPNGRESWTLEWNETTKDLPFFRRVTAQGPDPTKALTFSSLRHNFTTLAQRDGFKDQLRVHGIRGGIANKIDPKASQATRSQALDHQNHNTYLKYQSSLKALDIQALFYDLDPDYECRDMEQSMSHHRDSNVPLKLNAATTAQFESDDEIVKINQRIAHLTQEIAGRLEENRDLVFERDRLYNKKAKRLLAWKKDFIKNWWDTSYTEYVSGNDFSERDPTPLFDIYKKYLPERSRLSENLLKKETLDSELGRQCLEDMVTICMSTERAIYYPGIAPEEGRCPICNKSILE
;
A
#
# COMPACT_ATOMS: atom_id res chain seq x y z
N MET A 1 23.41 -8.88 26.42
CA MET A 1 24.81 -9.32 26.63
C MET A 1 24.82 -10.83 26.62
N PHE A 2 25.53 -11.47 25.69
CA PHE A 2 25.67 -12.94 25.64
C PHE A 2 26.77 -13.36 26.61
N SER A 3 26.51 -14.39 27.43
CA SER A 3 27.47 -14.93 28.42
C SER A 3 28.75 -15.42 27.72
N GLU A 4 29.91 -14.91 28.16
CA GLU A 4 31.24 -15.15 27.58
C GLU A 4 31.64 -16.64 27.54
N GLN A 5 30.99 -17.49 28.33
CA GLN A 5 31.33 -18.91 28.44
C GLN A 5 30.80 -19.78 27.28
N ASN A 6 29.79 -19.32 26.51
CA ASN A 6 29.19 -20.11 25.41
C ASN A 6 29.72 -19.79 24.00
N ILE A 7 30.55 -18.76 23.88
CA ILE A 7 31.07 -18.26 22.60
C ILE A 7 32.07 -19.23 21.95
N PRO A 8 33.02 -19.85 22.68
CA PRO A 8 34.04 -20.70 22.05
C PRO A 8 33.48 -21.96 21.38
N LYS A 9 32.48 -22.59 22.03
CA LYS A 9 31.84 -23.81 21.52
C LYS A 9 30.99 -23.52 20.28
N ALA A 10 30.19 -22.46 20.31
CA ALA A 10 29.39 -22.02 19.16
C ALA A 10 30.27 -21.61 17.97
N LEU A 11 31.45 -21.04 18.23
CA LEU A 11 32.42 -20.69 17.21
C LEU A 11 33.00 -21.93 16.53
N GLN A 12 33.43 -22.94 17.30
CA GLN A 12 33.95 -24.20 16.75
C GLN A 12 32.93 -24.93 15.87
N GLU A 13 31.68 -25.06 16.32
CA GLU A 13 30.62 -25.72 15.54
C GLU A 13 30.25 -24.97 14.24
N ARG A 14 30.44 -23.64 14.23
CA ARG A 14 30.20 -22.81 13.04
C ARG A 14 31.37 -22.91 12.06
N LEU A 15 32.61 -22.90 12.55
CA LEU A 15 33.81 -23.08 11.72
C LEU A 15 33.82 -24.44 11.04
N ALA A 16 33.47 -25.52 11.75
CA ALA A 16 33.37 -26.86 11.17
C ALA A 16 32.34 -26.94 10.02
N ARG A 17 31.19 -26.26 10.15
CA ARG A 17 30.16 -26.17 9.11
C ARG A 17 30.55 -25.27 7.93
N ALA A 18 31.35 -24.24 8.18
CA ALA A 18 31.87 -23.36 7.13
C ALA A 18 32.91 -24.10 6.27
N ILE A 19 33.83 -24.81 6.92
CA ILE A 19 34.88 -25.61 6.26
C ILE A 19 34.26 -26.72 5.40
N SER A 20 33.24 -27.44 5.89
CA SER A 20 32.57 -28.49 5.11
C SER A 20 31.83 -27.98 3.87
N ARG A 21 31.64 -26.66 3.75
CA ARG A 21 30.99 -26.00 2.61
C ARG A 21 31.98 -25.22 1.73
N GLY A 22 33.29 -25.43 1.92
CA GLY A 22 34.34 -24.77 1.15
C GLY A 22 34.59 -23.30 1.56
N PHE A 23 33.98 -22.82 2.65
CA PHE A 23 34.23 -21.47 3.18
C PHE A 23 35.44 -21.49 4.11
N THR A 24 36.61 -21.77 3.54
CA THR A 24 37.89 -21.88 4.25
C THR A 24 38.48 -20.51 4.56
N ARG A 25 39.53 -20.48 5.41
CA ARG A 25 40.26 -19.24 5.69
C ARG A 25 40.98 -18.72 4.45
N ASP A 26 41.56 -19.63 3.66
CA ASP A 26 42.24 -19.28 2.41
C ASP A 26 41.28 -18.65 1.37
N TYR A 27 40.06 -19.18 1.23
CA TYR A 27 39.02 -18.58 0.37
C TYR A 27 38.63 -17.17 0.84
N GLN A 28 38.54 -16.95 2.16
CA GLN A 28 38.23 -15.65 2.72
C GLN A 28 39.37 -14.66 2.48
N ASP A 29 40.61 -15.06 2.73
CA ASP A 29 41.79 -14.21 2.53
C ASP A 29 42.03 -13.93 1.03
N GLU A 30 41.60 -14.82 0.12
CA GLU A 30 41.57 -14.60 -1.34
C GLU A 30 40.48 -13.59 -1.73
N LYS A 31 39.26 -13.73 -1.20
CA LYS A 31 38.14 -12.79 -1.47
C LYS A 31 38.34 -11.42 -0.82
N GLU A 32 39.02 -11.32 0.31
CA GLU A 32 39.39 -10.05 0.93
C GLU A 32 40.42 -9.28 0.09
N LYS A 33 41.27 -9.98 -0.69
CA LYS A 33 42.23 -9.36 -1.61
C LYS A 33 41.60 -8.89 -2.93
N GLU A 34 40.48 -9.46 -3.36
CA GLU A 34 39.78 -9.08 -4.61
C GLU A 34 39.06 -7.72 -4.53
N GLY A 35 38.80 -7.19 -3.33
CA GLY A 35 38.01 -5.98 -3.14
C GLY A 35 36.52 -6.15 -3.51
N ASN A 36 35.66 -5.22 -3.10
CA ASN A 36 34.22 -5.35 -3.33
C ASN A 36 33.84 -4.99 -4.78
N THR A 37 33.77 -5.98 -5.66
CA THR A 37 33.23 -5.81 -7.02
C THR A 37 31.71 -5.92 -7.00
N VAL A 38 31.00 -4.93 -7.56
CA VAL A 38 29.54 -4.98 -7.70
C VAL A 38 29.18 -6.06 -8.72
N CYS A 39 28.89 -7.26 -8.25
CA CYS A 39 28.51 -8.37 -9.12
C CYS A 39 27.07 -8.22 -9.65
N HIS A 40 26.93 -7.83 -10.92
CA HIS A 40 25.65 -7.85 -11.61
C HIS A 40 25.40 -9.22 -12.27
N PRO A 41 24.16 -9.76 -12.25
CA PRO A 41 23.83 -11.00 -12.96
C PRO A 41 24.09 -10.90 -14.47
N GLU A 42 24.61 -11.97 -15.06
CA GLU A 42 24.84 -12.08 -16.51
C GLU A 42 23.53 -11.92 -17.29
N LEU A 43 23.56 -11.10 -18.35
CA LEU A 43 22.37 -10.82 -19.17
C LEU A 43 22.19 -11.90 -20.24
N ALA A 44 20.94 -12.25 -20.52
CA ALA A 44 20.63 -13.10 -21.67
C ALA A 44 21.05 -12.43 -22.99
N PRO A 45 21.51 -13.18 -24.01
CA PRO A 45 22.02 -12.61 -25.27
C PRO A 45 21.07 -11.62 -25.97
N ALA A 46 19.77 -11.91 -26.00
CA ALA A 46 18.77 -11.02 -26.59
C ALA A 46 18.60 -9.69 -25.81
N THR A 47 18.82 -9.72 -24.49
CA THR A 47 18.79 -8.52 -23.65
C THR A 47 20.06 -7.69 -23.85
N LEU A 48 21.21 -8.35 -24.03
CA LEU A 48 22.47 -7.68 -24.36
C LEU A 48 22.39 -6.96 -25.71
N GLU A 49 21.78 -7.57 -26.73
CA GLU A 49 21.59 -6.95 -28.05
C GLU A 49 20.67 -5.71 -27.97
N LYS A 50 19.58 -5.79 -27.20
CA LYS A 50 18.70 -4.63 -26.93
C LYS A 50 19.47 -3.49 -26.27
N TYR A 51 20.32 -3.80 -25.29
CA TYR A 51 21.10 -2.80 -24.57
C TYR A 51 22.14 -2.17 -25.49
N ASN A 52 22.86 -2.96 -26.28
CA ASN A 52 23.85 -2.43 -27.23
C ASN A 52 23.21 -1.48 -28.24
N ARG A 53 22.01 -1.79 -28.75
CA ARG A 53 21.28 -0.87 -29.66
C ARG A 53 20.94 0.48 -29.01
N THR A 54 20.72 0.53 -27.69
CA THR A 54 20.45 1.80 -27.02
C THR A 54 21.73 2.61 -26.79
N VAL A 55 22.86 1.94 -26.57
CA VAL A 55 24.20 2.55 -26.56
C VAL A 55 24.56 3.10 -27.94
N ASP A 56 24.29 2.37 -29.02
CA ASP A 56 24.55 2.83 -30.38
C ASP A 56 23.76 4.11 -30.69
N ASN A 57 22.48 4.15 -30.30
CA ASN A 57 21.65 5.35 -30.46
C ASN A 57 22.15 6.52 -29.59
N TRP A 58 22.69 6.25 -28.40
CA TRP A 58 23.34 7.26 -27.57
C TRP A 58 24.61 7.81 -28.24
N ALA A 59 25.45 6.94 -28.81
CA ALA A 59 26.62 7.34 -29.56
C ALA A 59 26.24 8.18 -30.79
N LEU A 60 25.22 7.77 -31.55
CA LEU A 60 24.69 8.55 -32.68
C LEU A 60 24.20 9.94 -32.27
N TRP A 61 23.50 10.04 -31.13
CA TRP A 61 23.06 11.32 -30.60
C TRP A 61 24.24 12.23 -30.20
N ARG A 62 25.24 11.66 -29.54
CA ARG A 62 26.47 12.37 -29.15
C ARG A 62 27.25 12.87 -30.36
N ILE A 63 27.37 12.03 -31.39
CA ILE A 63 27.97 12.40 -32.68
C ILE A 63 27.19 13.56 -33.32
N SER A 64 25.84 13.54 -33.26
CA SER A 64 25.01 14.65 -33.76
C SER A 64 25.26 15.98 -33.05
N ARG A 65 25.90 15.94 -31.87
CA ARG A 65 26.31 17.12 -31.07
C ARG A 65 27.80 17.46 -31.22
N ASN A 66 28.52 16.84 -32.15
CA ASN A 66 29.98 16.94 -32.32
C ASN A 66 30.78 16.51 -31.06
N GLU A 67 30.25 15.56 -30.28
CA GLU A 67 30.92 15.00 -29.09
C GLU A 67 31.69 13.71 -29.45
N SER A 68 32.63 13.30 -28.59
CA SER A 68 33.49 12.11 -28.81
C SER A 68 32.69 10.82 -29.09
N THR A 69 33.21 9.96 -29.96
CA THR A 69 32.65 8.66 -30.36
C THR A 69 32.88 7.55 -29.33
N ASP A 70 33.58 7.81 -28.22
CA ASP A 70 33.92 6.78 -27.24
C ASP A 70 32.66 6.25 -26.50
N PRO A 71 32.27 4.98 -26.68
CA PRO A 71 31.11 4.39 -26.00
C PRO A 71 31.41 4.02 -24.54
N ASN A 72 32.64 4.24 -24.04
CA ASN A 72 32.99 3.91 -22.65
C ASN A 72 32.30 4.83 -21.64
N PHE A 73 31.21 4.32 -21.08
CA PHE A 73 30.50 4.90 -19.95
C PHE A 73 31.33 5.27 -18.71
N PRO A 74 32.41 4.55 -18.32
CA PRO A 74 33.13 4.83 -17.07
C PRO A 74 33.77 6.23 -16.98
N ASN A 75 34.01 6.88 -18.12
CA ASN A 75 34.66 8.20 -18.19
C ASN A 75 33.68 9.36 -18.43
N LEU A 76 32.36 9.09 -18.43
CA LEU A 76 31.34 10.11 -18.66
C LEU A 76 30.78 10.65 -17.32
N PRO A 77 30.48 11.95 -17.21
CA PRO A 77 29.74 12.48 -16.07
C PRO A 77 28.32 11.90 -16.04
N VAL A 78 27.73 11.81 -14.83
CA VAL A 78 26.35 11.36 -14.65
C VAL A 78 25.40 12.20 -15.53
N PRO A 79 24.62 11.59 -16.43
CA PRO A 79 23.75 12.34 -17.32
C PRO A 79 22.63 13.02 -16.53
N THR A 80 22.39 14.31 -16.80
CA THR A 80 21.31 15.07 -16.15
C THR A 80 19.93 14.68 -16.72
N PRO A 81 18.83 14.95 -15.99
CA PRO A 81 17.48 14.71 -16.49
C PRO A 81 17.21 15.38 -17.84
N GLU A 82 17.67 16.61 -18.03
CA GLU A 82 17.50 17.37 -19.27
C GLU A 82 18.27 16.72 -20.42
N LEU A 83 19.48 16.22 -20.15
CA LEU A 83 20.30 15.51 -21.13
C LEU A 83 19.61 14.22 -21.61
N LEU A 84 19.02 13.50 -20.66
CA LEU A 84 18.27 12.28 -20.91
C LEU A 84 16.95 12.53 -21.66
N LYS A 85 16.25 13.63 -21.37
CA LYS A 85 15.06 14.08 -22.12
C LYS A 85 15.41 14.43 -23.57
N LEU A 86 16.49 15.17 -23.79
CA LEU A 86 16.95 15.51 -25.15
C LEU A 86 17.38 14.27 -25.94
N PHE A 87 17.98 13.29 -25.28
CA PHE A 87 18.30 12.01 -25.90
C PHE A 87 17.03 11.21 -26.28
N ALA A 88 16.04 11.15 -25.39
CA ALA A 88 14.76 10.51 -25.67
C ALA A 88 14.04 11.20 -26.83
N GLU A 89 14.04 12.53 -26.87
CA GLU A 89 13.48 13.30 -27.98
C GLU A 89 14.23 13.04 -29.28
N PHE A 90 15.57 13.02 -29.27
CA PHE A 90 16.36 12.66 -30.44
C PHE A 90 15.98 11.27 -30.97
N TYR A 91 15.87 10.27 -30.10
CA TYR A 91 15.47 8.92 -30.51
C TYR A 91 14.07 8.91 -31.14
N ILE A 92 13.09 9.58 -30.52
CA ILE A 92 11.72 9.68 -31.04
C ILE A 92 11.69 10.34 -32.43
N LYS A 93 12.47 11.41 -32.62
CA LYS A 93 12.47 12.22 -33.84
C LYS A 93 13.33 11.62 -34.96
N SER A 94 14.37 10.84 -34.63
CA SER A 94 15.30 10.24 -35.60
C SER A 94 14.86 8.86 -36.10
N CYS A 95 13.88 8.22 -35.46
CA CYS A 95 13.29 6.97 -35.93
C CYS A 95 12.51 7.17 -37.25
N LYS A 96 12.70 6.24 -38.21
CA LYS A 96 11.99 6.23 -39.52
C LYS A 96 10.45 6.27 -39.39
N LYS A 97 9.91 5.75 -38.29
CA LYS A 97 8.51 5.87 -37.89
C LYS A 97 8.50 6.37 -36.44
N VAL A 98 7.62 7.33 -36.13
CA VAL A 98 7.48 7.84 -34.76
C VAL A 98 7.20 6.65 -33.83
N PRO A 99 8.06 6.38 -32.84
CA PRO A 99 7.88 5.24 -31.95
C PRO A 99 6.66 5.48 -31.05
N SER A 100 6.01 4.39 -30.63
CA SER A 100 4.98 4.48 -29.58
C SER A 100 5.61 4.97 -28.27
N GLN A 101 4.81 5.56 -27.39
CA GLN A 101 5.25 5.96 -26.05
C GLN A 101 5.96 4.80 -25.33
N GLN A 102 5.39 3.59 -25.37
CA GLN A 102 6.00 2.39 -24.81
C GLN A 102 7.38 2.08 -25.42
N SER A 103 7.52 2.24 -26.74
CA SER A 103 8.78 1.98 -27.45
C SER A 103 9.88 2.99 -27.10
N ALA A 104 9.50 4.25 -26.81
CA ALA A 104 10.41 5.27 -26.31
C ALA A 104 10.81 4.99 -24.85
N CYS A 105 9.86 4.63 -24.00
CA CYS A 105 10.10 4.26 -22.60
C CYS A 105 11.03 3.04 -22.48
N ASN A 106 10.80 1.97 -23.26
CA ASN A 106 11.64 0.77 -23.24
C ASN A 106 13.08 1.05 -23.71
N HIS A 107 13.24 1.91 -24.71
CA HIS A 107 14.55 2.34 -25.20
C HIS A 107 15.32 3.09 -24.11
N PHE A 108 14.64 3.98 -23.39
CA PHE A 108 15.20 4.73 -22.29
C PHE A 108 15.58 3.86 -21.09
N THR A 109 14.68 2.97 -20.64
CA THR A 109 14.94 2.03 -19.53
C THR A 109 16.11 1.08 -19.83
N SER A 110 16.24 0.63 -21.07
CA SER A 110 17.36 -0.20 -21.53
C SER A 110 18.69 0.58 -21.48
N PHE A 111 18.68 1.84 -21.92
CA PHE A 111 19.84 2.72 -21.83
C PHE A 111 20.28 2.96 -20.38
N THR A 112 19.36 3.37 -19.50
CA THR A 112 19.69 3.65 -18.08
C THR A 112 20.21 2.40 -17.37
N SER A 113 19.62 1.23 -17.66
CA SER A 113 20.04 -0.04 -17.04
C SER A 113 21.43 -0.49 -17.49
N LYS A 114 21.80 -0.24 -18.76
CA LYS A 114 23.14 -0.51 -19.30
C LYS A 114 24.18 0.45 -18.70
N TRP A 115 23.84 1.73 -18.65
CA TRP A 115 24.69 2.78 -18.05
C TRP A 115 25.05 2.46 -16.59
N GLU A 116 24.08 2.09 -15.75
CA GLU A 116 24.34 1.79 -14.34
C GLU A 116 25.23 0.55 -14.15
N ARG A 117 25.07 -0.45 -15.02
CA ARG A 117 25.87 -1.69 -14.98
C ARG A 117 27.31 -1.47 -15.38
N GLU A 118 27.58 -0.57 -16.32
CA GLU A 118 28.93 -0.32 -16.84
C GLU A 118 29.68 0.77 -16.05
N THR A 119 28.96 1.67 -15.39
CA THR A 119 29.56 2.71 -14.53
C THR A 119 29.63 2.31 -13.05
N SER A 120 28.88 1.30 -12.61
CA SER A 120 28.64 0.99 -11.20
C SER A 120 28.06 2.18 -10.39
N GLN A 121 27.49 3.18 -11.07
CA GLN A 121 26.82 4.33 -10.48
C GLN A 121 25.30 4.17 -10.63
N SER A 122 24.52 4.72 -9.68
CA SER A 122 23.05 4.70 -9.76
C SER A 122 22.52 6.07 -10.18
N LEU A 123 21.65 6.10 -11.19
CA LEU A 123 20.91 7.30 -11.56
C LEU A 123 19.88 7.62 -10.45
N PRO A 124 19.70 8.90 -10.07
CA PRO A 124 18.74 9.25 -9.02
C PRO A 124 17.33 8.82 -9.43
N LYS A 125 16.57 8.31 -8.46
CA LYS A 125 15.23 7.74 -8.67
C LYS A 125 14.26 8.76 -9.30
N GLU A 126 14.36 10.01 -8.89
CA GLU A 126 13.59 11.15 -9.43
C GLU A 126 13.78 11.30 -10.95
N VAL A 127 14.96 10.96 -11.47
CA VAL A 127 15.28 11.03 -12.92
C VAL A 127 14.67 9.88 -13.71
N LYS A 128 14.47 8.72 -13.07
CA LYS A 128 13.85 7.54 -13.69
C LYS A 128 12.33 7.64 -13.70
N ASP A 129 11.78 8.22 -12.63
CA ASP A 129 10.34 8.31 -12.41
C ASP A 129 9.71 9.45 -13.24
N ASP A 130 10.41 10.57 -13.48
CA ASP A 130 9.98 11.73 -14.29
C ASP A 130 9.65 11.38 -15.78
N VAL A 131 9.94 10.16 -16.22
CA VAL A 131 9.69 9.67 -17.59
C VAL A 131 8.47 8.73 -17.66
N LEU A 132 7.91 8.29 -16.52
CA LEU A 132 6.98 7.14 -16.46
C LEU A 132 5.76 7.42 -15.58
N ASN A 133 4.60 7.63 -16.20
CA ASN A 133 3.32 7.88 -15.53
C ASN A 133 2.25 6.81 -15.86
N HIS A 134 1.69 6.14 -14.84
CA HIS A 134 1.00 4.84 -15.00
C HIS A 134 -0.39 4.71 -14.33
N LEU A 135 -1.33 5.58 -14.71
CA LEU A 135 -2.76 5.40 -14.45
C LEU A 135 -3.54 5.98 -15.64
N SER A 136 -4.69 5.41 -16.05
CA SER A 136 -5.55 6.00 -17.09
C SER A 136 -7.04 5.87 -16.76
N PHE A 137 -7.76 7.00 -16.84
CA PHE A 137 -9.21 7.07 -16.60
C PHE A 137 -9.96 7.23 -17.92
N HIS A 138 -10.96 6.38 -18.18
CA HIS A 138 -11.68 6.32 -19.46
C HIS A 138 -13.19 6.46 -19.27
N LEU A 139 -13.83 7.07 -20.27
CA LEU A 139 -15.27 7.18 -20.36
C LEU A 139 -15.76 6.94 -21.81
N LYS A 140 -16.92 6.30 -21.95
CA LYS A 140 -17.59 5.98 -23.23
C LYS A 140 -19.06 6.31 -23.13
N TRP A 141 -19.64 6.91 -24.16
CA TRP A 141 -21.09 7.03 -24.26
C TRP A 141 -21.68 5.74 -24.81
N SER A 142 -22.61 5.09 -24.09
CA SER A 142 -23.30 3.90 -24.59
C SER A 142 -24.64 4.27 -25.19
N LYS A 143 -24.74 4.14 -26.52
CA LYS A 143 -26.01 4.36 -27.25
C LYS A 143 -27.09 3.36 -26.82
N GLU A 144 -26.73 2.11 -26.52
CA GLU A 144 -27.65 1.07 -26.08
C GLU A 144 -28.22 1.32 -24.68
N ARG A 145 -27.43 1.91 -23.78
CA ARG A 145 -27.84 2.18 -22.39
C ARG A 145 -28.32 3.60 -22.15
N GLY A 146 -28.26 4.46 -23.18
CA GLY A 146 -28.55 5.89 -23.06
C GLY A 146 -27.74 6.62 -21.97
N SER A 147 -26.58 6.09 -21.59
CA SER A 147 -25.83 6.53 -20.41
C SER A 147 -24.31 6.41 -20.61
N LEU A 148 -23.56 7.14 -19.76
CA LEU A 148 -22.11 7.12 -19.75
C LEU A 148 -21.61 5.83 -19.07
N ILE A 149 -20.58 5.20 -19.63
CA ILE A 149 -19.86 4.09 -19.03
C ILE A 149 -18.45 4.57 -18.69
N ARG A 150 -18.08 4.48 -17.41
CA ARG A 150 -16.73 4.82 -16.92
C ARG A 150 -15.96 3.55 -16.55
N TRP A 151 -14.66 3.55 -16.83
CA TRP A 151 -13.75 2.51 -16.35
C TRP A 151 -12.33 3.07 -16.17
N VAL A 152 -11.57 2.41 -15.30
CA VAL A 152 -10.17 2.74 -15.03
C VAL A 152 -9.31 1.59 -15.51
N THR A 153 -8.17 1.89 -16.12
CA THR A 153 -7.13 0.89 -16.37
C THR A 153 -5.88 1.16 -15.53
N ILE A 154 -5.22 0.08 -15.10
CA ILE A 154 -3.96 0.12 -14.34
C ILE A 154 -2.93 -0.69 -15.11
N ASP A 155 -1.79 -0.06 -15.39
CA ASP A 155 -0.65 -0.68 -16.04
C ASP A 155 0.25 -1.40 -15.01
N PRO A 156 0.46 -2.72 -15.14
CA PRO A 156 1.26 -3.49 -14.21
C PRO A 156 2.77 -3.47 -14.58
N GLU A 157 3.47 -2.36 -14.33
CA GLU A 157 4.86 -2.22 -14.79
C GLU A 157 5.91 -2.83 -13.82
N PHE A 158 5.65 -2.79 -12.50
CA PHE A 158 6.62 -3.23 -11.47
C PHE A 158 6.25 -4.54 -10.77
N LEU A 159 5.55 -5.44 -11.47
CA LEU A 159 5.14 -6.72 -10.91
C LEU A 159 6.32 -7.66 -10.63
N LYS A 160 6.33 -8.25 -9.44
CA LYS A 160 7.35 -9.22 -9.02
C LYS A 160 7.40 -10.39 -10.01
N GLY A 161 8.61 -10.69 -10.52
CA GLY A 161 8.84 -11.73 -11.53
C GLY A 161 8.75 -11.24 -12.98
N TRP A 162 8.06 -10.12 -13.22
CA TRP A 162 7.87 -9.51 -14.52
C TRP A 162 8.66 -8.21 -14.73
N ARG A 163 9.32 -7.72 -13.66
CA ARG A 163 10.18 -6.53 -13.72
C ARG A 163 11.21 -6.67 -14.84
N TYR A 164 11.32 -5.63 -15.67
CA TYR A 164 12.32 -5.51 -16.73
C TYR A 164 12.20 -6.55 -17.87
N ARG A 165 10.99 -7.07 -18.11
CA ARG A 165 10.71 -7.92 -19.29
C ARG A 165 9.97 -7.14 -20.37
N ASP A 166 10.69 -6.82 -21.43
CA ASP A 166 10.16 -6.07 -22.57
C ASP A 166 9.69 -6.97 -23.73
N ASP A 167 9.78 -8.29 -23.55
CA ASP A 167 9.33 -9.31 -24.51
C ASP A 167 7.85 -9.68 -24.30
N THR A 168 7.26 -9.27 -23.17
CA THR A 168 5.91 -9.69 -22.77
C THR A 168 5.04 -8.47 -22.49
N THR A 169 3.98 -8.28 -23.28
CA THR A 169 2.94 -7.31 -22.95
C THR A 169 2.10 -7.87 -21.80
N LEU A 170 2.19 -7.26 -20.63
CA LEU A 170 1.31 -7.60 -19.53
C LEU A 170 -0.07 -6.98 -19.76
N PRO A 171 -1.15 -7.77 -19.68
CA PRO A 171 -2.49 -7.25 -19.80
C PRO A 171 -2.80 -6.24 -18.68
N LYS A 172 -3.42 -5.11 -19.06
CA LYS A 172 -3.87 -4.10 -18.10
C LYS A 172 -5.00 -4.66 -17.24
N ASN A 173 -4.99 -4.31 -15.96
CA ASN A 173 -6.17 -4.50 -15.13
C ASN A 173 -7.18 -3.39 -15.47
N TRP A 174 -8.45 -3.76 -15.60
CA TRP A 174 -9.52 -2.80 -15.86
C TRP A 174 -10.64 -2.95 -14.84
N PHE A 175 -11.17 -1.82 -14.38
CA PHE A 175 -12.19 -1.73 -13.35
C PHE A 175 -13.35 -0.90 -13.88
N ARG A 176 -14.50 -1.53 -14.07
CA ARG A 176 -15.76 -0.84 -14.32
C ARG A 176 -16.38 -0.30 -13.03
N GLU A 177 -17.34 0.60 -13.16
CA GLU A 177 -18.18 0.99 -12.03
C GLU A 177 -18.85 -0.24 -11.38
N HIS A 178 -18.79 -0.29 -10.05
CA HIS A 178 -19.48 -1.30 -9.26
C HIS A 178 -20.84 -0.76 -8.81
N PRO A 179 -21.92 -1.57 -8.77
CA PRO A 179 -23.24 -1.10 -8.34
C PRO A 179 -23.30 -0.58 -6.90
N VAL A 180 -22.37 -1.02 -6.05
CA VAL A 180 -22.19 -0.51 -4.67
C VAL A 180 -21.11 0.56 -4.69
N LEU A 181 -21.44 1.79 -4.27
CA LEU A 181 -20.60 2.99 -4.41
C LEU A 181 -19.19 2.78 -3.85
N GLY A 182 -19.06 2.39 -2.59
CA GLY A 182 -17.77 2.21 -1.90
C GLY A 182 -16.93 1.03 -2.41
N MET A 183 -17.55 0.11 -3.17
CA MET A 183 -16.84 -0.99 -3.82
C MET A 183 -16.41 -0.64 -5.25
N SER A 184 -16.81 0.52 -5.77
CA SER A 184 -16.45 0.99 -7.11
C SER A 184 -15.05 1.61 -7.07
N PHE A 185 -14.08 1.00 -7.75
CA PHE A 185 -12.74 1.61 -7.85
C PHE A 185 -12.78 2.97 -8.56
N VAL A 186 -13.71 3.14 -9.51
CA VAL A 186 -13.97 4.41 -10.20
C VAL A 186 -14.35 5.52 -9.21
N PHE A 187 -15.15 5.21 -8.18
CA PHE A 187 -15.52 6.16 -7.11
C PHE A 187 -14.26 6.73 -6.44
N TRP A 188 -13.34 5.86 -6.02
CA TRP A 188 -12.11 6.25 -5.34
C TRP A 188 -11.15 7.04 -6.24
N VAL A 189 -11.09 6.73 -7.54
CA VAL A 189 -10.30 7.50 -8.50
C VAL A 189 -10.85 8.91 -8.70
N ILE A 190 -12.17 9.08 -8.72
CA ILE A 190 -12.79 10.41 -8.77
C ILE A 190 -12.49 11.19 -7.48
N VAL A 191 -12.70 10.58 -6.31
CA VAL A 191 -12.43 11.22 -5.01
C VAL A 191 -10.99 11.72 -4.92
N HIS A 192 -10.01 10.83 -5.14
CA HIS A 192 -8.61 11.21 -5.04
C HIS A 192 -8.20 12.18 -6.15
N GLY A 193 -8.67 11.95 -7.37
CA GLY A 193 -8.34 12.80 -8.50
C GLY A 193 -8.89 14.23 -8.36
N VAL A 194 -10.08 14.40 -7.80
CA VAL A 194 -10.64 15.73 -7.51
C VAL A 194 -9.90 16.36 -6.33
N ALA A 195 -9.72 15.62 -5.23
CA ALA A 195 -9.04 16.15 -4.04
C ALA A 195 -7.59 16.60 -4.32
N ASP A 196 -6.92 15.98 -5.29
CA ASP A 196 -5.56 16.32 -5.70
C ASP A 196 -5.48 17.28 -6.89
N GLY A 197 -6.61 17.67 -7.49
CA GLY A 197 -6.62 18.49 -8.71
C GLY A 197 -5.97 17.78 -9.91
N ALA A 198 -6.09 16.45 -9.94
CA ALA A 198 -5.40 15.59 -10.88
C ALA A 198 -6.08 15.51 -12.24
N PHE A 199 -7.39 15.77 -12.36
CA PHE A 199 -8.03 15.78 -13.68
C PHE A 199 -7.77 17.12 -14.39
N LYS A 200 -7.09 17.07 -15.54
CA LYS A 200 -6.74 18.27 -16.31
C LYS A 200 -7.99 19.00 -16.79
N GLY A 201 -8.22 20.20 -16.28
CA GLY A 201 -9.35 21.05 -16.64
C GLY A 201 -10.71 20.62 -16.06
N LEU A 202 -10.73 19.70 -15.09
CA LEU A 202 -11.95 19.27 -14.38
C LEU A 202 -11.66 19.29 -12.87
N ALA A 203 -12.02 20.38 -12.20
CA ALA A 203 -11.66 20.63 -10.81
C ALA A 203 -12.64 20.03 -9.79
N THR A 204 -13.87 19.74 -10.20
CA THR A 204 -14.94 19.32 -9.28
C THR A 204 -15.54 17.96 -9.65
N VAL A 205 -16.19 17.30 -8.68
CA VAL A 205 -16.94 16.05 -8.93
C VAL A 205 -17.99 16.27 -10.02
N THR A 206 -18.70 17.40 -9.97
CA THR A 206 -19.74 17.74 -10.95
C THR A 206 -19.18 17.82 -12.37
N GLU A 207 -18.03 18.46 -12.57
CA GLU A 207 -17.36 18.55 -13.88
C GLU A 207 -16.89 17.17 -14.38
N VAL A 208 -16.27 16.38 -13.50
CA VAL A 208 -15.81 15.02 -13.84
C VAL A 208 -16.98 14.11 -14.24
N LEU A 209 -18.10 14.18 -13.53
CA LEU A 209 -19.28 13.39 -13.87
C LEU A 209 -19.98 13.88 -15.14
N ALA A 210 -19.96 15.18 -15.41
CA ALA A 210 -20.54 15.78 -16.61
C ALA A 210 -19.70 15.57 -17.88
N ALA A 211 -18.43 15.15 -17.74
CA ALA A 211 -17.51 14.88 -18.84
C ALA A 211 -18.09 13.84 -19.83
N LYS A 212 -18.14 14.21 -21.12
CA LYS A 212 -18.62 13.36 -22.21
C LYS A 212 -17.59 13.30 -23.33
N PRO A 213 -17.52 12.20 -24.10
CA PRO A 213 -16.64 12.15 -25.27
C PRO A 213 -16.92 13.31 -26.23
N PRO A 214 -15.89 13.94 -26.81
CA PRO A 214 -16.07 14.98 -27.83
C PRO A 214 -16.92 14.48 -29.00
N ASN A 215 -17.65 15.41 -29.65
CA ASN A 215 -18.45 15.09 -30.83
C ASN A 215 -17.62 14.32 -31.88
N GLY A 216 -18.16 13.21 -32.36
CA GLY A 216 -17.48 12.32 -33.32
C GLY A 216 -16.58 11.26 -32.69
N ARG A 217 -16.40 11.23 -31.36
CA ARG A 217 -15.70 10.15 -30.64
C ARG A 217 -16.66 9.29 -29.84
N GLU A 218 -16.42 7.98 -29.84
CA GLU A 218 -17.20 7.06 -29.00
C GLU A 218 -16.71 7.03 -27.55
N SER A 219 -15.41 7.26 -27.34
CA SER A 219 -14.76 7.25 -26.03
C SER A 219 -13.78 8.40 -25.86
N TRP A 220 -13.45 8.68 -24.61
CA TRP A 220 -12.50 9.71 -24.21
C TRP A 220 -11.71 9.23 -22.99
N THR A 221 -10.41 9.50 -22.98
CA THR A 221 -9.54 9.25 -21.83
C THR A 221 -9.23 10.60 -21.22
N LEU A 222 -9.50 10.78 -19.93
CA LEU A 222 -9.17 12.02 -19.23
C LEU A 222 -7.66 12.08 -19.02
N GLU A 223 -7.09 13.26 -19.27
CA GLU A 223 -5.67 13.51 -19.03
C GLU A 223 -5.43 13.91 -17.58
N TRP A 224 -4.34 13.42 -17.01
CA TRP A 224 -3.87 13.88 -15.70
C TRP A 224 -3.20 15.25 -15.82
N ASN A 225 -3.33 16.05 -14.77
CA ASN A 225 -2.59 17.28 -14.60
C ASN A 225 -1.09 16.96 -14.43
N GLU A 226 -0.24 17.73 -15.09
CA GLU A 226 1.21 17.52 -15.06
C GLU A 226 1.78 17.60 -13.63
N THR A 227 1.21 18.49 -12.80
CA THR A 227 1.69 18.70 -11.42
C THR A 227 1.36 17.56 -10.45
N THR A 228 0.48 16.62 -10.86
CA THR A 228 -0.01 15.54 -9.99
C THR A 228 0.47 14.16 -10.40
N LYS A 229 1.19 14.08 -11.52
CA LYS A 229 1.63 12.83 -12.14
C LYS A 229 2.49 11.96 -11.23
N ASP A 230 3.39 12.59 -10.47
CA ASP A 230 4.30 11.90 -9.55
C ASP A 230 3.69 11.65 -8.16
N LEU A 231 2.44 12.06 -7.93
CA LEU A 231 1.79 11.85 -6.64
C LEU A 231 1.40 10.38 -6.47
N PRO A 232 1.76 9.75 -5.33
CA PRO A 232 1.27 8.41 -5.04
C PRO A 232 -0.26 8.41 -4.94
N PHE A 233 -0.94 7.52 -5.67
CA PHE A 233 -2.39 7.38 -5.56
C PHE A 233 -2.81 6.96 -4.13
N PHE A 234 -2.09 5.99 -3.53
CA PHE A 234 -2.26 5.64 -2.12
C PHE A 234 -1.16 6.31 -1.29
N ARG A 235 -1.47 7.45 -0.68
CA ARG A 235 -0.53 8.19 0.19
C ARG A 235 -0.43 7.57 1.58
N ARG A 236 0.76 7.71 2.17
CA ARG A 236 0.98 7.44 3.59
C ARG A 236 0.19 8.46 4.40
N VAL A 237 -0.61 8.01 5.37
CA VAL A 237 -1.34 8.92 6.27
C VAL A 237 -0.60 9.04 7.60
N THR A 238 -0.44 10.27 8.07
CA THR A 238 0.18 10.62 9.36
C THR A 238 -0.83 11.37 10.24
N ALA A 239 -0.45 11.70 11.48
CA ALA A 239 -1.28 12.57 12.32
C ALA A 239 -1.50 13.96 11.69
N GLN A 240 -0.63 14.35 10.75
CA GLN A 240 -0.71 15.59 10.01
C GLN A 240 -1.60 15.51 8.77
N GLY A 241 -2.13 14.32 8.45
CA GLY A 241 -2.87 14.05 7.22
C GLY A 241 -2.04 13.21 6.23
N PRO A 242 -2.50 13.09 4.97
CA PRO A 242 -1.77 12.40 3.92
C PRO A 242 -0.44 13.09 3.65
N ASP A 243 0.63 12.30 3.54
CA ASP A 243 1.96 12.75 3.17
C ASP A 243 1.96 13.18 1.70
N PRO A 244 2.52 14.35 1.35
CA PRO A 244 2.41 14.90 0.01
C PRO A 244 3.08 14.04 -1.06
N THR A 245 4.15 13.31 -0.74
CA THR A 245 4.96 12.60 -1.75
C THR A 245 5.21 11.14 -1.42
N LYS A 246 4.91 10.68 -0.21
CA LYS A 246 5.22 9.29 0.20
C LYS A 246 4.03 8.37 0.05
N ALA A 247 4.26 7.27 -0.65
CA ALA A 247 3.30 6.18 -0.81
C ALA A 247 3.04 5.43 0.50
N LEU A 248 1.86 4.84 0.61
CA LEU A 248 1.48 3.89 1.66
C LEU A 248 2.43 2.69 1.63
N THR A 249 3.05 2.39 2.77
CA THR A 249 3.95 1.24 2.87
C THR A 249 3.18 -0.06 3.08
N PHE A 250 3.75 -1.18 2.62
CA PHE A 250 3.18 -2.51 2.89
C PHE A 250 3.03 -2.80 4.39
N SER A 251 3.99 -2.32 5.21
CA SER A 251 3.92 -2.43 6.67
C SER A 251 2.68 -1.74 7.23
N SER A 252 2.40 -0.51 6.78
CA SER A 252 1.22 0.25 7.19
C SER A 252 -0.09 -0.40 6.72
N LEU A 253 -0.16 -0.87 5.47
CA LEU A 253 -1.31 -1.60 4.95
C LEU A 253 -1.59 -2.87 5.78
N ARG A 254 -0.54 -3.67 6.05
CA ARG A 254 -0.65 -4.89 6.87
C ARG A 254 -1.11 -4.57 8.29
N HIS A 255 -0.56 -3.53 8.89
CA HIS A 255 -0.97 -3.08 10.22
C HIS A 255 -2.46 -2.72 10.24
N ASN A 256 -2.93 -1.91 9.28
CA ASN A 256 -4.32 -1.51 9.18
C ASN A 256 -5.27 -2.71 9.05
N PHE A 257 -4.98 -3.66 8.15
CA PHE A 257 -5.81 -4.87 8.02
C PHE A 257 -5.82 -5.74 9.29
N THR A 258 -4.67 -5.89 9.94
CA THR A 258 -4.57 -6.63 11.20
C THR A 258 -5.41 -5.98 12.29
N THR A 259 -5.31 -4.66 12.43
CA THR A 259 -6.07 -3.90 13.42
C THR A 259 -7.58 -3.91 13.13
N LEU A 260 -7.98 -3.86 11.86
CA LEU A 260 -9.39 -4.00 11.48
C LEU A 260 -9.96 -5.37 11.88
N ALA A 261 -9.26 -6.45 11.56
CA ALA A 261 -9.68 -7.81 11.95
C ALA A 261 -9.80 -7.97 13.47
N GLN A 262 -8.81 -7.46 14.22
CA GLN A 262 -8.83 -7.49 15.68
C GLN A 262 -10.00 -6.70 16.26
N ARG A 263 -10.32 -5.52 15.71
CA ARG A 263 -11.45 -4.69 16.14
C ARG A 263 -12.80 -5.33 15.88
N ASP A 264 -12.87 -6.24 14.90
CA ASP A 264 -14.09 -6.97 14.54
C ASP A 264 -14.17 -8.37 15.19
N GLY A 265 -13.24 -8.68 16.10
CA GLY A 265 -13.27 -9.90 16.91
C GLY A 265 -12.70 -11.14 16.24
N PHE A 266 -11.96 -10.99 15.15
CA PHE A 266 -11.27 -12.13 14.52
C PHE A 266 -10.03 -12.53 15.33
N LYS A 267 -9.92 -13.84 15.62
CA LYS A 267 -8.69 -14.44 16.16
C LYS A 267 -7.54 -14.37 15.16
N ASP A 268 -7.84 -14.62 13.89
CA ASP A 268 -6.88 -14.62 12.81
C ASP A 268 -6.59 -13.24 12.24
N GLN A 269 -5.37 -13.06 11.74
CA GLN A 269 -4.96 -11.82 11.07
C GLN A 269 -5.47 -11.80 9.62
N LEU A 270 -6.12 -10.71 9.21
CA LEU A 270 -6.43 -10.49 7.80
C LEU A 270 -5.14 -10.23 7.01
N ARG A 271 -4.81 -11.14 6.09
CA ARG A 271 -3.57 -11.08 5.28
C ARG A 271 -3.89 -10.63 3.86
N VAL A 272 -3.07 -9.72 3.32
CA VAL A 272 -3.14 -9.31 1.89
C VAL A 272 -3.04 -10.52 0.95
N HIS A 273 -2.17 -11.47 1.27
CA HIS A 273 -2.06 -12.72 0.49
C HIS A 273 -3.27 -13.64 0.66
N GLY A 274 -4.00 -13.56 1.77
CA GLY A 274 -5.26 -14.27 1.97
C GLY A 274 -6.35 -13.73 1.03
N ILE A 275 -6.43 -12.41 0.85
CA ILE A 275 -7.33 -11.77 -0.14
C ILE A 275 -7.01 -12.27 -1.55
N ARG A 276 -5.72 -12.30 -1.93
CA ARG A 276 -5.30 -12.85 -3.24
C ARG A 276 -5.67 -14.33 -3.39
N GLY A 277 -5.55 -15.13 -2.33
CA GLY A 277 -5.98 -16.52 -2.31
C GLY A 277 -7.50 -16.69 -2.49
N GLY A 278 -8.30 -15.87 -1.80
CA GLY A 278 -9.75 -15.85 -1.97
C GLY A 278 -10.17 -15.48 -3.40
N ILE A 279 -9.50 -14.50 -4.01
CA ILE A 279 -9.70 -14.15 -5.43
C ILE A 279 -9.33 -15.34 -6.33
N ALA A 280 -8.17 -15.97 -6.08
CA ALA A 280 -7.72 -17.12 -6.86
C ALA A 280 -8.75 -18.25 -6.86
N ASN A 281 -9.25 -18.64 -5.68
CA ASN A 281 -10.25 -19.71 -5.53
C ASN A 281 -11.61 -19.34 -6.17
N LYS A 282 -12.00 -18.05 -6.18
CA LYS A 282 -13.23 -17.60 -6.86
C LYS A 282 -13.12 -17.59 -8.40
N ILE A 283 -11.92 -17.34 -8.93
CA ILE A 283 -11.66 -17.30 -10.38
C ILE A 283 -11.49 -18.71 -10.94
N ASP A 284 -10.90 -19.62 -10.17
CA ASP A 284 -10.54 -20.97 -10.61
C ASP A 284 -11.64 -21.72 -11.37
N PRO A 285 -12.89 -21.85 -10.86
CA PRO A 285 -13.93 -22.58 -11.58
C PRO A 285 -14.49 -21.83 -12.80
N LYS A 286 -14.12 -20.55 -13.01
CA LYS A 286 -14.72 -19.65 -14.02
C LYS A 286 -13.78 -19.29 -15.16
N ALA A 287 -12.53 -19.72 -15.11
CA ALA A 287 -11.48 -19.26 -16.00
C ALA A 287 -10.61 -20.42 -16.48
N SER A 288 -10.15 -20.32 -17.73
CA SER A 288 -9.09 -21.20 -18.23
C SER A 288 -7.82 -21.04 -17.39
N GLN A 289 -6.92 -22.03 -17.44
CA GLN A 289 -5.63 -21.96 -16.75
C GLN A 289 -4.83 -20.69 -17.15
N ALA A 290 -4.87 -20.31 -18.44
CA ALA A 290 -4.22 -19.13 -18.97
C ALA A 290 -4.86 -17.84 -18.41
N THR A 291 -6.20 -17.74 -18.46
CA THR A 291 -6.94 -16.58 -17.93
C THR A 291 -6.77 -16.44 -16.41
N ARG A 292 -6.74 -17.56 -15.66
CA ARG A 292 -6.45 -17.58 -14.22
C ARG A 292 -5.04 -17.07 -13.92
N SER A 293 -4.06 -17.49 -14.71
CA SER A 293 -2.66 -17.07 -14.53
C SER A 293 -2.48 -15.60 -14.88
N GLN A 294 -3.16 -15.11 -15.91
CA GLN A 294 -3.25 -13.68 -16.23
C GLN A 294 -3.88 -12.89 -15.07
N ALA A 295 -5.05 -13.31 -14.56
CA ALA A 295 -5.74 -12.61 -13.49
C ALA A 295 -4.97 -12.59 -12.15
N LEU A 296 -4.08 -13.57 -11.95
CA LEU A 296 -3.21 -13.66 -10.78
C LEU A 296 -1.77 -13.27 -11.10
N ASP A 297 -1.50 -12.64 -12.24
CA ASP A 297 -0.17 -12.23 -12.71
C ASP A 297 0.93 -13.31 -12.54
N HIS A 298 0.59 -14.59 -12.67
CA HIS A 298 1.50 -15.71 -12.48
C HIS A 298 2.13 -16.13 -13.81
N GLN A 299 3.44 -16.39 -13.77
CA GLN A 299 4.16 -16.96 -14.92
C GLN A 299 3.98 -18.46 -15.01
N ASN A 300 4.11 -19.11 -13.86
CA ASN A 300 3.91 -20.53 -13.75
C ASN A 300 2.50 -20.79 -13.24
N HIS A 301 1.70 -21.46 -14.07
CA HIS A 301 0.33 -21.85 -13.77
C HIS A 301 0.19 -22.70 -12.49
N ASN A 302 1.24 -23.41 -12.09
CA ASN A 302 1.29 -24.20 -10.85
C ASN A 302 1.47 -23.33 -9.60
N THR A 303 1.82 -22.04 -9.75
CA THR A 303 1.85 -21.10 -8.62
C THR A 303 0.48 -20.99 -7.95
N TYR A 304 -0.59 -21.19 -8.73
CA TYR A 304 -1.96 -21.27 -8.22
C TYR A 304 -2.14 -22.35 -7.14
N LEU A 305 -1.47 -23.50 -7.25
CA LEU A 305 -1.63 -24.61 -6.29
C LEU A 305 -1.32 -24.20 -4.85
N LYS A 306 -0.51 -23.15 -4.66
CA LYS A 306 -0.19 -22.58 -3.34
C LYS A 306 -1.35 -21.82 -2.70
N TYR A 307 -2.38 -21.47 -3.48
CA TYR A 307 -3.57 -20.73 -3.05
C TYR A 307 -4.79 -21.63 -2.89
N GLN A 308 -4.69 -22.90 -3.33
CA GLN A 308 -5.77 -23.85 -3.15
C GLN A 308 -6.10 -23.96 -1.67
N SER A 309 -7.40 -23.92 -1.39
CA SER A 309 -7.94 -24.20 -0.07
C SER A 309 -7.39 -25.54 0.45
N SER A 310 -7.12 -25.61 1.76
CA SER A 310 -6.82 -26.87 2.45
C SER A 310 -7.99 -27.85 2.41
N LEU A 311 -9.21 -27.34 2.26
CA LEU A 311 -10.40 -28.14 2.03
C LEU A 311 -10.60 -28.45 0.55
N LYS A 312 -11.02 -29.69 0.27
CA LYS A 312 -11.46 -30.11 -1.07
C LYS A 312 -12.65 -29.26 -1.52
N ALA A 313 -12.67 -28.93 -2.81
CA ALA A 313 -13.76 -28.15 -3.40
C ALA A 313 -15.08 -28.92 -3.45
N LEU A 314 -15.01 -30.25 -3.57
CA LEU A 314 -16.19 -31.12 -3.65
C LEU A 314 -16.52 -31.69 -2.28
N ASP A 315 -17.82 -31.74 -1.97
CA ASP A 315 -18.33 -32.55 -0.88
C ASP A 315 -18.27 -34.02 -1.29
N ILE A 316 -17.19 -34.70 -0.88
CA ILE A 316 -16.93 -36.10 -1.23
C ILE A 316 -17.98 -37.02 -0.61
N GLN A 317 -18.49 -36.67 0.58
CA GLN A 317 -19.48 -37.49 1.27
C GLN A 317 -20.80 -37.43 0.51
N ALA A 318 -21.27 -36.24 0.17
CA ALA A 318 -22.49 -36.09 -0.60
C ALA A 318 -22.40 -36.78 -1.97
N LEU A 319 -21.27 -36.61 -2.68
CA LEU A 319 -21.05 -37.29 -3.96
C LEU A 319 -21.02 -38.82 -3.85
N PHE A 320 -20.46 -39.38 -2.78
CA PHE A 320 -20.39 -40.83 -2.60
C PHE A 320 -21.75 -41.45 -2.27
N TYR A 321 -22.62 -40.71 -1.58
CA TYR A 321 -23.94 -41.16 -1.17
C TYR A 321 -25.09 -40.65 -2.07
N ASP A 322 -24.77 -40.05 -3.22
CA ASP A 322 -25.74 -39.43 -4.14
C ASP A 322 -26.66 -38.40 -3.43
N LEU A 323 -26.10 -37.62 -2.50
CA LEU A 323 -26.79 -36.53 -1.80
C LEU A 323 -26.49 -35.18 -2.46
N ASP A 324 -27.34 -34.19 -2.18
CA ASP A 324 -27.06 -32.80 -2.52
C ASP A 324 -25.88 -32.27 -1.69
N PRO A 325 -24.83 -31.71 -2.33
CA PRO A 325 -23.70 -31.14 -1.60
C PRO A 325 -24.11 -29.98 -0.70
N ASP A 326 -23.66 -30.00 0.56
CA ASP A 326 -23.76 -28.87 1.46
C ASP A 326 -22.41 -28.16 1.57
N TYR A 327 -22.35 -26.95 1.03
CA TYR A 327 -21.15 -26.13 1.06
C TYR A 327 -21.13 -25.10 2.18
N GLU A 328 -22.18 -25.00 3.01
CA GLU A 328 -22.22 -24.03 4.12
C GLU A 328 -21.09 -24.31 5.12
N CYS A 329 -20.92 -25.56 5.54
CA CYS A 329 -19.84 -25.98 6.44
C CYS A 329 -18.46 -25.69 5.84
N ARG A 330 -18.27 -26.01 4.54
CA ARG A 330 -17.02 -25.75 3.82
C ARG A 330 -16.73 -24.25 3.75
N ASP A 331 -17.73 -23.44 3.41
CA ASP A 331 -17.60 -22.00 3.23
C ASP A 331 -17.33 -21.31 4.58
N MET A 332 -17.90 -21.82 5.67
CA MET A 332 -17.57 -21.39 7.03
C MET A 332 -16.11 -21.68 7.36
N GLU A 333 -15.65 -22.92 7.19
CA GLU A 333 -14.26 -23.33 7.46
C GLU A 333 -13.22 -22.57 6.61
N GLN A 334 -13.56 -22.23 5.37
CA GLN A 334 -12.71 -21.40 4.51
C GLN A 334 -12.74 -19.92 4.89
N SER A 335 -13.73 -19.49 5.68
CA SER A 335 -13.90 -18.12 6.10
C SER A 335 -13.18 -17.85 7.43
N MET A 336 -12.62 -16.65 7.55
CA MET A 336 -12.15 -16.15 8.84
C MET A 336 -13.30 -16.05 9.87
N SER A 337 -14.56 -16.03 9.42
CA SER A 337 -15.74 -16.00 10.30
C SER A 337 -15.77 -17.18 11.27
N HIS A 338 -15.22 -18.34 10.90
CA HIS A 338 -15.14 -19.51 11.77
C HIS A 338 -14.37 -19.22 13.07
N HIS A 339 -13.36 -18.36 13.02
CA HIS A 339 -12.56 -17.95 14.17
C HIS A 339 -12.88 -16.54 14.67
N ARG A 340 -14.09 -16.03 14.37
CA ARG A 340 -14.58 -14.76 14.90
C ARG A 340 -15.40 -15.01 16.15
N ASP A 341 -15.11 -14.28 17.21
CA ASP A 341 -15.95 -14.23 18.40
C ASP A 341 -16.17 -12.77 18.78
N SER A 342 -17.43 -12.34 18.79
CA SER A 342 -17.79 -10.96 19.13
C SER A 342 -17.51 -10.61 20.59
N ASN A 343 -17.38 -11.59 21.47
CA ASN A 343 -17.16 -11.43 22.90
C ASN A 343 -15.68 -11.19 23.26
N VAL A 344 -14.75 -11.36 22.31
CA VAL A 344 -13.33 -11.10 22.58
C VAL A 344 -13.11 -9.66 23.06
N PRO A 345 -12.37 -9.45 24.16
CA PRO A 345 -12.20 -8.12 24.71
C PRO A 345 -11.32 -7.23 23.81
N LEU A 346 -11.85 -6.08 23.43
CA LEU A 346 -11.11 -5.08 22.64
C LEU A 346 -10.31 -4.09 23.50
N LYS A 347 -10.56 -4.05 24.80
CA LYS A 347 -9.89 -3.20 25.78
C LYS A 347 -9.54 -4.04 27.00
N LEU A 348 -8.53 -3.61 27.74
CA LEU A 348 -8.28 -4.18 29.07
C LEU A 348 -9.50 -3.90 29.95
N ASN A 349 -9.86 -4.84 30.82
CA ASN A 349 -10.86 -4.57 31.84
C ASN A 349 -10.28 -3.65 32.93
N ALA A 350 -11.11 -3.16 33.84
CA ALA A 350 -10.68 -2.23 34.89
C ALA A 350 -9.58 -2.83 35.78
N ALA A 351 -9.69 -4.11 36.17
CA ALA A 351 -8.72 -4.78 37.01
C ALA A 351 -7.34 -4.89 36.33
N THR A 352 -7.29 -5.33 35.08
CA THR A 352 -6.05 -5.41 34.30
C THR A 352 -5.50 -4.02 33.96
N THR A 353 -6.36 -3.00 33.80
CA THR A 353 -5.90 -1.62 33.63
C THR A 353 -5.22 -1.10 34.90
N ALA A 354 -5.82 -1.34 36.07
CA ALA A 354 -5.22 -0.97 37.36
C ALA A 354 -3.88 -1.68 37.58
N GLN A 355 -3.80 -2.97 37.23
CA GLN A 355 -2.53 -3.70 37.27
C GLN A 355 -1.46 -3.03 36.38
N PHE A 356 -1.83 -2.55 35.19
CA PHE A 356 -0.90 -1.92 34.25
C PHE A 356 -0.35 -0.62 34.80
N GLU A 357 -1.24 0.16 35.41
CA GLU A 357 -0.89 1.44 36.01
C GLU A 357 -0.03 1.28 37.26
N SER A 358 -0.19 0.16 37.98
CA SER A 358 0.61 -0.19 39.17
C SER A 358 1.96 -0.85 38.88
N ASP A 359 2.22 -1.26 37.64
CA ASP A 359 3.50 -1.89 37.27
C ASP A 359 4.68 -0.94 37.51
N ASP A 360 5.73 -1.42 38.20
CA ASP A 360 6.88 -0.62 38.61
C ASP A 360 7.57 0.11 37.45
N GLU A 361 7.64 -0.51 36.26
CA GLU A 361 8.23 0.12 35.08
C GLU A 361 7.33 1.26 34.59
N ILE A 362 6.01 1.04 34.58
CA ILE A 362 5.02 2.03 34.14
C ILE A 362 4.93 3.21 35.11
N VAL A 363 4.96 2.95 36.42
CA VAL A 363 5.01 4.01 37.45
C VAL A 363 6.24 4.90 37.26
N LYS A 364 7.43 4.31 37.08
CA LYS A 364 8.67 5.05 36.81
C LYS A 364 8.59 5.86 35.52
N ILE A 365 8.03 5.29 34.45
CA ILE A 365 7.83 6.00 33.18
C ILE A 365 6.90 7.20 33.38
N ASN A 366 5.77 7.02 34.08
CA ASN A 366 4.80 8.10 34.32
C ASN A 366 5.40 9.22 35.17
N GLN A 367 6.15 8.88 36.23
CA GLN A 367 6.85 9.86 37.06
C GLN A 367 7.87 10.67 36.24
N ARG A 368 8.66 10.01 35.38
CA ARG A 368 9.62 10.70 34.51
C ARG A 368 8.92 11.59 33.48
N ILE A 369 7.82 11.13 32.88
CA ILE A 369 7.01 11.96 31.96
C ILE A 369 6.48 13.21 32.67
N ALA A 370 5.97 13.07 33.90
CA ALA A 370 5.46 14.19 34.68
C ALA A 370 6.57 15.21 34.99
N HIS A 371 7.74 14.74 35.42
CA HIS A 371 8.92 15.58 35.64
C HIS A 371 9.36 16.33 34.38
N LEU A 372 9.52 15.62 33.26
CA LEU A 372 9.89 16.22 31.98
C LEU A 372 8.85 17.25 31.51
N THR A 373 7.56 16.99 31.74
CA THR A 373 6.49 17.92 31.38
C THR A 373 6.56 19.21 32.21
N GLN A 374 6.89 19.10 33.49
CA GLN A 374 7.13 20.27 34.36
C GLN A 374 8.38 21.05 33.92
N GLU A 375 9.49 20.36 33.61
CA GLU A 375 10.73 21.02 33.16
C GLU A 375 10.57 21.71 31.80
N ILE A 376 9.81 21.13 30.86
CA ILE A 376 9.53 21.74 29.57
C ILE A 376 8.73 23.04 29.74
N ALA A 377 7.77 23.07 30.68
CA ALA A 377 6.95 24.26 31.01
C ALA A 377 6.40 25.02 29.78
N GLY A 378 6.00 24.30 28.72
CA GLY A 378 5.50 24.87 27.46
C GLY A 378 6.58 25.39 26.49
N ARG A 379 7.85 25.46 26.90
CA ARG A 379 8.97 25.94 26.07
C ARG A 379 9.56 24.81 25.21
N LEU A 380 8.78 24.37 24.22
CA LEU A 380 9.07 23.20 23.39
C LEU A 380 10.35 23.35 22.54
N GLU A 381 10.61 24.54 21.99
CA GLU A 381 11.75 24.76 21.09
C GLU A 381 13.10 24.86 21.81
N GLU A 382 13.09 25.35 23.06
CA GLU A 382 14.25 25.49 23.93
C GLU A 382 14.64 24.15 24.58
N ASN A 383 13.66 23.28 24.79
CA ASN A 383 13.83 22.01 25.51
C ASN A 383 13.70 20.78 24.58
N ARG A 384 14.21 20.85 23.35
CA ARG A 384 14.06 19.78 22.34
C ARG A 384 14.50 18.41 22.84
N ASP A 385 15.59 18.33 23.59
CA ASP A 385 16.11 17.07 24.11
C ASP A 385 15.15 16.45 25.15
N LEU A 386 14.57 17.27 26.02
CA LEU A 386 13.57 16.83 27.01
C LEU A 386 12.26 16.40 26.33
N VAL A 387 11.84 17.14 25.29
CA VAL A 387 10.68 16.77 24.45
C VAL A 387 10.92 15.41 23.79
N PHE A 388 12.11 15.20 23.21
CA PHE A 388 12.49 13.95 22.58
C PHE A 388 12.53 12.78 23.59
N GLU A 389 13.08 12.99 24.78
CA GLU A 389 13.07 11.98 25.85
C GLU A 389 11.63 11.63 26.26
N ARG A 390 10.78 12.63 26.45
CA ARG A 390 9.37 12.45 26.80
C ARG A 390 8.63 11.64 25.74
N ASP A 391 8.83 11.95 24.46
CA ASP A 391 8.22 11.22 23.34
C ASP A 391 8.72 9.77 23.28
N ARG A 392 10.00 9.52 23.57
CA ARG A 392 10.53 8.16 23.68
C ARG A 392 9.86 7.37 24.80
N LEU A 393 9.59 8.01 25.94
CA LEU A 393 8.90 7.40 27.07
C LEU A 393 7.42 7.11 26.76
N TYR A 394 6.71 8.03 26.11
CA TYR A 394 5.34 7.78 25.62
C TYR A 394 5.30 6.59 24.67
N ASN A 395 6.23 6.52 23.71
CA ASN A 395 6.35 5.41 22.78
C ASN A 395 6.66 4.09 23.50
N LYS A 396 7.53 4.11 24.52
CA LYS A 396 7.85 2.94 25.34
C LYS A 396 6.62 2.43 26.11
N LYS A 397 5.89 3.34 26.78
CA LYS A 397 4.64 3.03 27.49
C LYS A 397 3.59 2.44 26.54
N ALA A 398 3.40 3.03 25.36
CA ALA A 398 2.46 2.55 24.36
C ALA A 398 2.80 1.13 23.88
N LYS A 399 4.08 0.83 23.64
CA LYS A 399 4.53 -0.53 23.28
C LYS A 399 4.26 -1.55 24.40
N ARG A 400 4.48 -1.17 25.66
CA ARG A 400 4.17 -2.02 26.82
C ARG A 400 2.67 -2.30 26.93
N LEU A 401 1.84 -1.27 26.81
CA LEU A 401 0.38 -1.42 26.82
C LEU A 401 -0.11 -2.35 25.70
N LEU A 402 0.44 -2.22 24.49
CA LEU A 402 0.12 -3.09 23.36
C LEU A 402 0.51 -4.55 23.62
N ALA A 403 1.66 -4.80 24.26
CA ALA A 403 2.10 -6.15 24.62
C ALA A 403 1.14 -6.76 25.66
N TRP A 404 0.82 -6.03 26.73
CA TRP A 404 -0.16 -6.47 27.72
C TRP A 404 -1.53 -6.76 27.15
N LYS A 405 -2.03 -5.87 26.29
CA LYS A 405 -3.30 -6.10 25.59
C LYS A 405 -3.27 -7.37 24.76
N LYS A 406 -2.15 -7.64 24.07
CA LYS A 406 -1.98 -8.86 23.27
C LYS A 406 -2.01 -10.11 24.16
N ASP A 407 -1.33 -10.07 25.30
CA ASP A 407 -1.27 -11.20 26.23
C ASP A 407 -2.63 -11.43 26.90
N PHE A 408 -3.33 -10.36 27.29
CA PHE A 408 -4.70 -10.42 27.82
C PHE A 408 -5.68 -11.06 26.83
N ILE A 409 -5.68 -10.60 25.57
CA ILE A 409 -6.53 -11.18 24.52
C ILE A 409 -6.13 -12.63 24.23
N LYS A 410 -4.84 -12.95 24.22
CA LYS A 410 -4.36 -14.33 24.03
C LYS A 410 -4.87 -15.23 25.15
N ASN A 411 -4.74 -14.81 26.40
CA ASN A 411 -5.23 -15.56 27.55
C ASN A 411 -6.74 -15.80 27.46
N TRP A 412 -7.52 -14.79 27.06
CA TRP A 412 -8.95 -14.96 26.83
C TRP A 412 -9.25 -16.04 25.79
N TRP A 413 -8.55 -16.05 24.64
CA TRP A 413 -8.71 -17.11 23.63
C TRP A 413 -8.26 -18.49 24.10
N ASP A 414 -7.24 -18.55 24.95
CA ASP A 414 -6.71 -19.81 25.49
C ASP A 414 -7.66 -20.43 26.53
N THR A 415 -8.46 -19.61 27.24
CA THR A 415 -9.39 -20.08 28.27
C THR A 415 -10.85 -20.13 27.84
N SER A 416 -11.25 -19.41 26.79
CA SER A 416 -12.67 -19.22 26.45
C SER A 416 -13.43 -20.52 26.19
N TYR A 417 -12.80 -21.49 25.55
CA TYR A 417 -13.40 -22.81 25.32
C TYR A 417 -13.80 -23.50 26.63
N THR A 418 -12.91 -23.51 27.63
CA THR A 418 -13.18 -24.14 28.92
C THR A 418 -14.29 -23.42 29.68
N GLU A 419 -14.31 -22.09 29.61
CA GLU A 419 -15.38 -21.28 30.21
C GLU A 419 -16.75 -21.60 29.58
N TYR A 420 -16.83 -21.62 28.24
CA TYR A 420 -18.05 -21.97 27.50
C TYR A 420 -18.55 -23.37 27.85
N VAL A 421 -17.66 -24.36 27.88
CA VAL A 421 -18.03 -25.75 28.23
C VAL A 421 -18.49 -25.87 29.68
N SER A 422 -17.96 -25.04 30.58
CA SER A 422 -18.35 -25.00 32.00
C SER A 422 -19.68 -24.29 32.24
N GLY A 423 -20.31 -23.75 31.19
CA GLY A 423 -21.56 -22.98 31.28
C GLY A 423 -21.36 -21.57 31.85
N ASN A 424 -20.11 -21.08 31.89
CA ASN A 424 -19.85 -19.70 32.26
C ASN A 424 -20.10 -18.81 31.04
N ASP A 425 -21.04 -17.89 31.18
CA ASP A 425 -21.23 -16.82 30.19
C ASP A 425 -20.18 -15.73 30.40
N PHE A 426 -19.67 -15.19 29.29
CA PHE A 426 -18.98 -13.91 29.34
C PHE A 426 -20.02 -12.80 29.49
N SER A 427 -19.69 -11.76 30.25
CA SER A 427 -20.51 -10.55 30.27
C SER A 427 -20.72 -10.07 28.84
N GLU A 428 -21.98 -9.82 28.45
CA GLU A 428 -22.30 -9.26 27.14
C GLU A 428 -21.42 -8.03 26.91
N ARG A 429 -20.62 -8.09 25.84
CA ARG A 429 -19.80 -6.96 25.41
C ARG A 429 -20.73 -5.78 25.15
N ASP A 430 -20.40 -4.59 25.67
CA ASP A 430 -20.97 -3.35 25.15
C ASP A 430 -20.57 -3.22 23.67
N PRO A 431 -21.50 -3.44 22.74
CA PRO A 431 -21.17 -3.47 21.33
C PRO A 431 -21.06 -2.06 20.75
N THR A 432 -21.41 -1.01 21.53
CA THR A 432 -21.56 0.36 21.05
C THR A 432 -20.28 0.86 20.39
N PRO A 433 -20.25 1.02 19.06
CA PRO A 433 -19.10 1.57 18.38
C PRO A 433 -18.93 3.04 18.75
N LEU A 434 -17.73 3.44 19.18
CA LEU A 434 -17.44 4.87 19.46
C LEU A 434 -17.79 5.78 18.26
N PHE A 435 -17.65 5.25 17.05
CA PHE A 435 -18.04 5.98 15.84
C PHE A 435 -19.53 6.35 15.83
N ASP A 436 -20.43 5.49 16.32
CA ASP A 436 -21.86 5.81 16.38
C ASP A 436 -22.18 6.92 17.39
N ILE A 437 -21.35 7.06 18.42
CA ILE A 437 -21.44 8.17 19.37
C ILE A 437 -20.94 9.48 18.74
N TYR A 438 -19.86 9.41 17.96
CA TYR A 438 -19.19 10.60 17.41
C TYR A 438 -19.75 11.07 16.07
N LYS A 439 -20.41 10.20 15.29
CA LYS A 439 -20.85 10.53 13.92
C LYS A 439 -21.83 11.70 13.84
N LYS A 440 -22.60 11.97 14.91
CA LYS A 440 -23.47 13.16 15.01
C LYS A 440 -22.71 14.49 14.91
N TYR A 441 -21.40 14.51 15.16
CA TYR A 441 -20.54 15.68 15.01
C TYR A 441 -19.70 15.64 13.73
N LEU A 442 -19.93 14.63 12.89
CA LEU A 442 -19.17 14.34 11.67
C LEU A 442 -20.16 14.10 10.52
N PRO A 443 -20.87 15.14 10.06
CA PRO A 443 -22.02 14.98 9.18
C PRO A 443 -21.67 14.24 7.88
N GLU A 444 -20.52 14.52 7.27
CA GLU A 444 -20.02 13.83 6.06
C GLU A 444 -19.80 12.34 6.35
N ARG A 445 -19.13 12.00 7.46
CA ARG A 445 -18.86 10.60 7.82
C ARG A 445 -20.14 9.87 8.22
N SER A 446 -21.11 10.54 8.84
CA SER A 446 -22.41 9.97 9.17
C SER A 446 -23.16 9.59 7.89
N ARG A 447 -23.30 10.53 6.95
CA ARG A 447 -23.94 10.28 5.65
C ARG A 447 -23.24 9.17 4.89
N LEU A 448 -21.90 9.18 4.85
CA LEU A 448 -21.13 8.11 4.21
C LEU A 448 -21.34 6.74 4.87
N SER A 449 -21.41 6.68 6.20
CA SER A 449 -21.61 5.41 6.91
C SER A 449 -22.96 4.75 6.55
N GLU A 450 -23.97 5.55 6.24
CA GLU A 450 -25.30 5.09 5.87
C GLU A 450 -25.42 4.76 4.38
N ASN A 451 -24.66 5.45 3.52
CA ASN A 451 -24.91 5.47 2.08
C ASN A 451 -23.82 4.81 1.22
N LEU A 452 -22.58 4.76 1.69
CA LEU A 452 -21.44 4.31 0.89
C LEU A 452 -21.56 2.84 0.43
N LEU A 453 -22.26 1.99 1.19
CA LEU A 453 -22.45 0.58 0.86
C LEU A 453 -23.81 0.29 0.20
N LYS A 454 -24.60 1.30 -0.15
CA LYS A 454 -25.85 1.14 -0.89
C LYS A 454 -25.59 0.87 -2.37
N LYS A 455 -26.53 0.18 -3.01
CA LYS A 455 -26.52 -0.05 -4.45
C LYS A 455 -27.06 1.19 -5.16
N GLU A 456 -26.18 1.99 -5.77
CA GLU A 456 -26.50 3.23 -6.43
C GLU A 456 -25.51 3.57 -7.56
N THR A 457 -25.91 4.46 -8.46
CA THR A 457 -25.02 4.97 -9.54
C THR A 457 -24.26 6.21 -9.09
N LEU A 458 -23.10 6.49 -9.71
CA LEU A 458 -22.33 7.70 -9.39
C LEU A 458 -23.07 9.00 -9.77
N ASP A 459 -23.95 8.93 -10.77
CA ASP A 459 -24.69 10.07 -11.29
C ASP A 459 -25.94 10.42 -10.48
N SER A 460 -26.40 9.52 -9.60
CA SER A 460 -27.54 9.78 -8.72
C SER A 460 -27.21 10.87 -7.69
N GLU A 461 -28.24 11.51 -7.16
CA GLU A 461 -28.08 12.52 -6.10
C GLU A 461 -27.30 11.95 -4.90
N LEU A 462 -27.60 10.70 -4.51
CA LEU A 462 -26.90 10.02 -3.44
C LEU A 462 -25.43 9.71 -3.79
N GLY A 463 -25.16 9.26 -5.03
CA GLY A 463 -23.80 8.99 -5.51
C GLY A 463 -22.94 10.24 -5.52
N ARG A 464 -23.48 11.35 -6.02
CA ARG A 464 -22.85 12.68 -6.01
C ARG A 464 -22.57 13.16 -4.59
N GLN A 465 -23.55 13.07 -3.69
CA GLN A 465 -23.37 13.44 -2.28
C GLN A 465 -22.24 12.63 -1.63
N CYS A 466 -22.17 11.32 -1.87
CA CYS A 466 -21.10 10.49 -1.33
C CYS A 466 -19.72 10.87 -1.89
N LEU A 467 -19.62 11.21 -3.17
CA LEU A 467 -18.36 11.68 -3.77
C LEU A 467 -17.91 12.99 -3.14
N GLU A 468 -18.80 13.98 -3.05
CA GLU A 468 -18.51 15.30 -2.46
C GLU A 468 -18.16 15.20 -0.96
N ASP A 469 -18.89 14.38 -0.19
CA ASP A 469 -18.59 14.13 1.22
C ASP A 469 -17.18 13.53 1.39
N MET A 470 -16.80 12.59 0.52
CA MET A 470 -15.48 11.96 0.60
C MET A 470 -14.36 12.91 0.15
N VAL A 471 -14.57 13.69 -0.91
CA VAL A 471 -13.64 14.75 -1.33
C VAL A 471 -13.43 15.75 -0.21
N THR A 472 -14.50 16.20 0.44
CA THR A 472 -14.46 17.12 1.59
C THR A 472 -13.61 16.54 2.73
N ILE A 473 -13.79 15.26 3.05
CA ILE A 473 -12.96 14.57 4.07
C ILE A 473 -11.49 14.51 3.65
N CYS A 474 -11.20 14.29 2.38
CA CYS A 474 -9.82 14.25 1.88
C CYS A 474 -9.13 15.62 1.88
N MET A 475 -9.88 16.70 1.66
CA MET A 475 -9.36 18.07 1.59
C MET A 475 -9.35 18.81 2.94
N SER A 476 -10.11 18.33 3.92
CA SER A 476 -10.24 19.00 5.21
C SER A 476 -8.90 19.13 5.94
N THR A 477 -8.54 20.36 6.30
CA THR A 477 -7.39 20.67 7.16
C THR A 477 -7.75 20.69 8.65
N GLU A 478 -9.05 20.67 8.98
CA GLU A 478 -9.56 20.69 10.34
C GLU A 478 -9.28 19.35 11.02
N ARG A 479 -8.53 19.37 12.13
CA ARG A 479 -8.14 18.16 12.86
C ARG A 479 -8.92 17.95 14.16
N ALA A 480 -9.65 18.96 14.59
CA ALA A 480 -10.46 18.94 15.80
C ALA A 480 -11.95 18.99 15.43
N ILE A 481 -12.75 18.25 16.19
CA ILE A 481 -14.20 18.31 16.07
C ILE A 481 -14.70 18.92 17.36
N TYR A 482 -15.37 20.06 17.24
CA TYR A 482 -15.93 20.76 18.36
C TYR A 482 -17.39 20.34 18.57
N TYR A 483 -17.81 20.24 19.83
CA TYR A 483 -19.25 20.13 20.11
C TYR A 483 -19.97 21.40 19.60
N PRO A 484 -21.27 21.31 19.26
CA PRO A 484 -22.04 22.48 18.87
C PRO A 484 -21.95 23.59 19.92
N GLY A 485 -21.60 24.81 19.48
CA GLY A 485 -21.48 25.97 20.36
C GLY A 485 -20.20 26.07 21.20
N ILE A 486 -19.23 25.16 21.01
CA ILE A 486 -17.92 25.24 21.69
C ILE A 486 -16.75 25.38 20.72
N ALA A 487 -17.03 25.62 19.44
CA ALA A 487 -15.99 25.91 18.46
C ALA A 487 -15.22 27.17 18.87
N PRO A 488 -13.92 27.27 18.56
CA PRO A 488 -13.13 28.43 18.94
C PRO A 488 -13.64 29.69 18.27
N GLU A 489 -13.83 30.75 19.03
CA GLU A 489 -14.11 32.08 18.50
C GLU A 489 -12.81 32.88 18.56
N GLU A 490 -12.33 33.34 17.40
CA GLU A 490 -11.05 34.06 17.28
C GLU A 490 -9.85 33.32 17.92
N GLY A 491 -9.84 31.98 17.82
CA GLY A 491 -8.78 31.13 18.38
C GLY A 491 -8.85 30.93 19.90
N ARG A 492 -9.97 31.31 20.53
CA ARG A 492 -10.20 31.19 21.97
C ARG A 492 -11.36 30.26 22.29
N CYS A 493 -11.28 29.59 23.44
CA CYS A 493 -12.39 28.79 23.95
C CYS A 493 -13.57 29.70 24.33
N PRO A 494 -14.78 29.50 23.79
CA PRO A 494 -15.93 30.38 24.06
C PRO A 494 -16.43 30.30 25.51
N ILE A 495 -16.03 29.28 26.28
CA ILE A 495 -16.45 29.09 27.68
C ILE A 495 -15.49 29.79 28.65
N CYS A 496 -14.18 29.65 28.46
CA CYS A 496 -13.17 30.13 29.42
C CYS A 496 -12.25 31.23 28.87
N ASN A 497 -12.44 31.63 27.61
CA ASN A 497 -11.69 32.67 26.91
C ASN A 497 -10.16 32.45 26.87
N LYS A 498 -9.70 31.21 27.10
CA LYS A 498 -8.29 30.83 26.97
C LYS A 498 -7.94 30.61 25.50
N SER A 499 -6.73 31.03 25.13
CA SER A 499 -6.15 30.72 23.82
C SER A 499 -6.05 29.21 23.64
N ILE A 500 -6.39 28.72 22.44
CA ILE A 500 -6.28 27.31 22.06
C ILE A 500 -4.90 27.00 21.46
N LEU A 501 -4.08 28.03 21.21
CA LEU A 501 -2.74 27.93 20.63
C LEU A 501 -1.61 27.87 21.68
N GLU A 502 -1.94 27.80 22.98
CA GLU A 502 -0.98 27.69 24.10
C GLU A 502 -0.74 26.25 24.57
#